data_AF-A0A800ILT5-F1
#
_entry.id   AF-A0A800ILT5-F1
#
_cell.length_a   1.000
_cell.length_b   1.000
_cell.length_c   1.000
_cell.angle_alpha   90.00
_cell.angle_beta   90.00
_cell.angle_gamma   90.00
#
_symmetry.space_group_name_H-M   'P 1'
#
loop_
_entity.id
_entity.type
_entity.pdbx_description
1 polymer ?
#
loop_
_entity_poly.entity_id
_entity_poly.type
_entity_poly.pdbx_seq_one_letter_code
_entity_poly.pdbx_strand_id
1 'polypeptide(L)' 'MKFMADELRNRRAPANIMTHIKQTEAEMNTNKKFATVGRNDVCPCGSGLKYKRCHGKKERKTS' A
#
# COMPACT_ATOMS: atom_id res chain seq x y z
N MET A 1 14.06 -4.63 -11.41
CA MET A 1 14.65 -5.45 -12.49
C MET A 1 14.30 -6.94 -12.39
N LYS A 2 14.26 -7.56 -11.20
CA LYS A 2 13.99 -9.01 -11.06
C LYS A 2 12.65 -9.47 -11.66
N PHE A 3 11.55 -8.77 -11.36
CA PHE A 3 10.21 -9.06 -11.90
C PHE A 3 10.14 -9.02 -13.43
N MET A 4 10.78 -8.03 -14.06
CA MET A 4 10.86 -7.91 -15.52
C MET A 4 11.59 -9.10 -16.16
N ALA A 5 12.70 -9.53 -15.55
CA ALA A 5 13.44 -10.69 -16.05
C ALA A 5 12.63 -11.99 -15.90
N ASP A 6 11.83 -12.13 -14.85
CA ASP A 6 10.95 -13.29 -14.65
C ASP A 6 9.80 -13.34 -15.67
N GLU A 7 9.17 -12.21 -16.00
CA GLU A 7 8.08 -12.16 -17.00
C GLU A 7 8.59 -12.57 -18.39
N LEU A 8 9.77 -12.08 -18.80
CA LEU A 8 10.40 -12.45 -20.07
C LEU A 8 10.80 -13.93 -20.11
N ARG A 9 11.37 -14.46 -19.03
CA ARG A 9 11.70 -15.90 -18.92
C ARG A 9 10.48 -16.78 -19.07
N ASN A 10 9.33 -16.34 -18.54
CA ASN A 10 8.07 -17.06 -18.62
C ASN A 10 7.24 -16.76 -19.88
N ARG A 11 7.81 -16.04 -20.86
CA ARG A 11 7.13 -15.62 -22.11
C ARG A 11 5.81 -14.90 -21.89
N ARG A 12 5.71 -14.15 -20.79
CA ARG A 12 4.52 -13.36 -20.46
C ARG A 12 4.56 -12.01 -21.16
N ALA A 13 3.39 -11.40 -21.26
CA ALA A 13 3.23 -10.12 -21.93
C ALA A 13 4.01 -9.01 -21.19
N PRO A 14 4.74 -8.15 -21.91
CA PRO A 14 5.40 -6.98 -21.31
C PRO A 14 4.46 -6.04 -20.54
N ALA A 15 3.17 -6.03 -20.88
CA ALA A 15 2.13 -5.25 -20.20
C ALA A 15 2.02 -5.57 -18.70
N ASN A 16 2.42 -6.77 -18.27
CA ASN A 16 2.42 -7.16 -16.86
C ASN A 16 3.44 -6.34 -16.05
N ILE A 17 4.59 -5.99 -16.65
CA ILE A 17 5.62 -5.16 -16.01
C ILE A 17 5.07 -3.76 -15.75
N MET A 18 4.39 -3.17 -16.74
CA MET A 18 3.79 -1.84 -16.62
C MET A 18 2.67 -1.81 -15.57
N THR A 19 1.83 -2.85 -15.57
CA THR A 19 0.78 -3.01 -14.55
C THR A 19 1.38 -3.11 -13.15
N HIS A 20 2.45 -3.89 -13.00
CA HIS A 20 3.14 -4.03 -11.72
C HIS A 20 3.78 -2.72 -11.26
N ILE A 21 4.45 -1.98 -12.14
CA ILE A 21 5.01 -0.66 -11.80
C ILE A 21 3.90 0.26 -11.28
N LYS A 22 2.77 0.36 -12.01
CA LYS A 22 1.60 1.15 -11.59
C LYS A 22 1.06 0.74 -10.22
N GLN A 23 0.99 -0.56 -9.94
CA GLN A 23 0.57 -1.08 -8.64
C GLN A 23 1.55 -0.72 -7.54
N THR A 24 2.85 -0.92 -7.76
CA THR A 24 3.88 -0.60 -6.77
C THR A 24 3.95 0.90 -6.46
N GLU A 25 3.74 1.76 -7.45
CA GLU A 25 3.65 3.21 -7.25
C GLU A 25 2.42 3.58 -6.42
N ALA A 26 1.27 2.97 -6.70
CA ALA A 26 0.04 3.19 -5.94
C ALA A 26 0.22 2.76 -4.48
N GLU A 27 0.82 1.59 -4.23
CA GLU A 27 1.13 1.08 -2.88
C GLU A 27 2.15 1.96 -2.14
N MET A 28 3.20 2.42 -2.81
CA MET A 28 4.15 3.35 -2.21
C MET A 28 3.47 4.68 -1.85
N ASN A 29 2.57 5.17 -2.71
CA ASN A 29 1.83 6.40 -2.46
C ASN A 29 0.85 6.23 -1.29
N THR A 30 0.12 5.12 -1.20
CA THR A 30 -0.74 4.86 -0.04
C THR A 30 0.08 4.78 1.24
N ASN A 31 1.21 4.08 1.24
CA ASN A 31 2.09 4.01 2.41
C ASN A 31 2.60 5.39 2.83
N LYS A 32 3.01 6.24 1.87
CA LYS A 32 3.37 7.65 2.15
C LYS A 32 2.22 8.43 2.80
N LYS A 33 0.97 8.25 2.36
CA LYS A 33 -0.20 8.90 2.97
C LYS A 33 -0.40 8.50 4.43
N PHE A 34 -0.02 7.28 4.81
CA PHE A 34 -0.10 6.79 6.19
C PHE A 34 1.18 7.01 7.02
N ALA A 35 2.28 7.43 6.41
CA ALA A 35 3.56 7.61 7.11
C ALA A 35 3.55 8.83 8.05
N THR A 36 2.86 9.91 7.67
CA THR A 36 2.82 11.18 8.41
C THR A 36 1.50 11.44 9.13
N VAL A 37 0.52 10.54 9.01
CA VAL A 37 -0.81 10.73 9.62
C VAL A 37 -0.75 10.60 11.14
N GLY A 38 -1.28 11.60 11.84
CA GLY A 38 -1.45 11.57 13.28
C GLY A 38 -2.54 10.58 13.71
N ARG A 39 -2.38 9.98 14.89
CA ARG A 39 -3.34 8.97 15.41
C ARG A 39 -4.78 9.47 15.57
N ASN A 40 -4.98 10.76 15.79
CA ASN A 40 -6.29 11.36 15.96
C ASN A 40 -6.88 11.95 14.67
N ASP A 41 -6.09 12.04 13.61
CA ASP A 41 -6.51 12.63 12.34
C ASP A 41 -7.49 11.71 11.62
N VAL A 42 -8.26 12.28 10.70
CA VAL A 42 -9.14 11.49 9.82
C VAL A 42 -8.29 10.54 8.99
N CYS A 43 -8.71 9.29 8.89
CA CYS A 43 -7.95 8.27 8.19
C CYS A 43 -7.89 8.56 6.67
N PRO A 44 -6.69 8.59 6.05
CA PRO A 44 -6.49 8.86 4.63
C PRO A 44 -7.18 7.87 3.66
N CYS A 45 -7.76 6.79 4.17
CA CYS A 45 -8.52 5.82 3.37
C CYS A 45 -9.96 6.28 3.06
N GLY A 46 -10.41 7.42 3.60
CA GLY A 46 -11.76 7.96 3.33
C GLY A 46 -12.87 7.39 4.21
N SER A 47 -12.56 6.65 5.28
CA SER A 47 -13.58 6.04 6.16
C SER A 47 -14.29 7.03 7.09
N GLY A 48 -13.81 8.27 7.19
CA GLY A 48 -14.29 9.25 8.18
C GLY A 48 -13.89 8.94 9.64
N LEU A 49 -13.26 7.79 9.90
CA LEU A 49 -12.79 7.40 11.22
C LEU A 49 -11.44 8.03 11.56
N LYS A 50 -11.16 8.25 12.85
CA LYS A 50 -9.82 8.62 13.31
C LYS A 50 -8.81 7.51 12.98
N TYR A 51 -7.58 7.84 12.59
CA TYR A 51 -6.57 6.86 12.17
C TYR A 51 -6.39 5.72 13.18
N LYS A 52 -6.30 6.02 14.49
CA LYS A 52 -6.19 5.02 15.58
C LYS A 52 -7.38 4.06 15.72
N ARG A 53 -8.53 4.37 15.10
CA ARG A 53 -9.75 3.54 15.08
C ARG A 53 -9.96 2.84 13.73
N CYS A 54 -9.07 3.07 12.76
CA CYS A 54 -9.10 2.49 11.42
C CYS A 54 -7.77 1.78 11.17
N HIS A 55 -7.02 2.16 10.13
CA HIS A 55 -5.74 1.55 9.74
C HIS A 55 -4.62 1.67 10.80
N GLY A 56 -4.74 2.58 11.78
CA GLY A 56 -3.80 2.74 12.89
C GLY A 56 -4.21 2.01 14.19
N LYS A 57 -5.24 1.15 14.14
CA LYS A 57 -5.72 0.36 15.27
C LYS A 57 -4.62 -0.60 15.72
N LYS A 58 -4.14 -0.40 16.95
CA LYS A 58 -3.29 -1.40 17.63
C LYS A 58 -4.21 -2.38 18.34
N GLU A 59 -3.92 -3.66 18.22
CA GLU A 59 -4.56 -4.67 19.05
C GLU A 59 -4.26 -4.36 20.51
N ARG A 60 -5.31 -4.30 21.35
CA ARG A 60 -5.12 -4.17 22.79
C ARG A 60 -4.68 -5.54 23.27
N LYS A 61 -3.39 -5.71 23.56
CA LYS A 61 -2.94 -6.83 24.38
C LYS A 61 -3.53 -6.60 25.77
N THR A 62 -4.60 -7.32 26.09
CA THR A 62 -5.09 -7.45 27.46
C THR A 62 -4.09 -8.36 28.17
N SER A 63 -3.29 -7.78 29.07
CA SER A 63 -2.56 -8.53 30.10
C SER A 63 -3.51 -8.99 31.18
#